data_AF-A0A8J8PA12-F1
#
_entry.id   AF-A0A8J8PA12-F1
#
_cell.length_a   1.000
_cell.length_b   1.000
_cell.length_c   1.000
_cell.angle_alpha   90.00
_cell.angle_beta   90.00
_cell.angle_gamma   90.00
#
_symmetry.space_group_name_H-M   'P 1'
#
loop_
_entity.id
_entity.type
_entity.pdbx_description
1 polymer ?
#
loop_
_entity_poly.entity_id
_entity_poly.type
_entity_poly.pdbx_seq_one_letter_code
_entity_poly.pdbx_strand_id
1 'polypeptide(L)'
;MTGPDDGSLAALAEDDPEEMIRMLARLADDDHFDVDELVGIGKECAADGVNLFRVLSDHPELTDEHLGFDIDEVRSLAETFDDAIEAAN
;
A
#
# COMPACT_ATOMS: atom_id res chain seq x y z
N MET A 1 -15.99 0.88 25.26
CA MET A 1 -15.94 0.31 23.90
C MET A 1 -15.19 1.32 23.07
N THR A 2 -13.98 0.96 22.68
CA THR A 2 -13.03 1.75 21.88
C THR A 2 -13.69 2.19 20.57
N GLY A 3 -13.42 3.43 20.16
CA GLY A 3 -14.05 4.12 19.02
C GLY A 3 -13.64 3.56 17.65
N PRO A 4 -14.29 4.02 16.57
CA PRO A 4 -14.07 3.55 15.19
C PRO A 4 -12.77 4.12 14.59
N ASP A 5 -11.61 3.79 15.14
CA ASP A 5 -10.31 4.36 14.77
C ASP A 5 -9.27 3.28 14.33
N ASP A 6 -9.73 2.18 13.71
CA ASP A 6 -8.89 1.09 13.17
C ASP A 6 -9.12 0.91 11.65
N GLY A 7 -9.28 2.03 10.93
CA GLY A 7 -9.63 2.07 9.51
C GLY A 7 -8.58 2.72 8.60
N SER A 8 -7.35 2.88 9.08
CA SER A 8 -6.23 3.40 8.27
C SER A 8 -5.63 2.26 7.44
N LEU A 9 -5.25 2.53 6.19
CA LEU A 9 -4.60 1.55 5.30
C LEU A 9 -3.36 0.90 5.95
N ALA A 10 -2.61 1.67 6.75
CA ALA A 10 -1.48 1.16 7.53
C ALA A 10 -1.89 0.06 8.52
N ALA A 11 -3.03 0.19 9.21
CA ALA A 11 -3.52 -0.85 10.12
C ALA A 11 -4.00 -2.10 9.38
N LEU A 12 -4.66 -1.92 8.23
CA LEU A 12 -5.06 -3.04 7.37
C LEU A 12 -3.85 -3.79 6.78
N ALA A 13 -2.75 -3.09 6.49
CA ALA A 13 -1.53 -3.70 5.99
C ALA A 13 -0.97 -4.78 6.94
N GLU A 14 -1.16 -4.60 8.26
CA GLU A 14 -0.69 -5.54 9.29
C GLU A 14 -1.71 -6.63 9.62
N ASP A 15 -3.00 -6.30 9.68
CA ASP A 15 -4.07 -7.22 10.10
C ASP A 15 -4.68 -8.01 8.94
N ASP A 16 -4.96 -7.35 7.81
CA ASP A 16 -5.64 -7.94 6.65
C ASP A 16 -5.14 -7.30 5.32
N PRO A 17 -3.95 -7.73 4.83
CA PRO A 17 -3.33 -7.16 3.62
C PRO A 17 -4.17 -7.43 2.36
N GLU A 18 -5.00 -8.47 2.35
CA GLU A 18 -5.90 -8.78 1.24
C GLU A 18 -7.03 -7.74 1.13
N GLU A 19 -7.70 -7.39 2.23
CA GLU A 19 -8.71 -6.33 2.23
C GLU A 19 -8.09 -4.98 1.89
N MET A 20 -6.87 -4.69 2.35
CA MET A 20 -6.12 -3.49 1.95
C MET A 20 -5.95 -3.41 0.42
N ILE A 21 -5.50 -4.50 -0.22
CA ILE A 21 -5.30 -4.57 -1.68
C ILE A 21 -6.64 -4.41 -2.41
N ARG A 22 -7.71 -5.05 -1.92
CA ARG A 22 -9.06 -4.88 -2.50
C ARG A 22 -9.58 -3.46 -2.39
N MET A 23 -9.29 -2.76 -1.28
CA MET A 23 -9.64 -1.35 -1.13
C MET A 23 -8.88 -0.48 -2.13
N LEU A 24 -7.58 -0.70 -2.29
CA LEU A 24 -6.78 -0.02 -3.31
C LEU A 24 -7.31 -0.29 -4.72
N ALA A 25 -7.74 -1.51 -5.01
CA ALA A 25 -8.31 -1.88 -6.30
C ALA A 25 -9.64 -1.18 -6.58
N ARG A 26 -10.49 -1.02 -5.56
CA ARG A 26 -11.73 -0.24 -5.67
C ARG A 26 -11.46 1.25 -5.88
N LEU A 27 -10.40 1.78 -5.29
CA LEU A 27 -9.93 3.15 -5.57
C LEU A 27 -9.40 3.24 -7.01
N ALA A 28 -8.67 2.20 -7.44
CA ALA A 28 -8.11 2.08 -8.78
C ALA A 28 -9.16 2.11 -9.91
N ASP A 29 -10.30 1.45 -9.68
CA ASP A 29 -11.40 1.31 -10.64
C ASP A 29 -12.20 2.62 -10.87
N ASP A 30 -12.10 3.63 -10.00
CA ASP A 30 -12.88 4.89 -10.07
C ASP A 30 -12.37 5.90 -11.14
N ASP A 31 -11.59 5.45 -12.12
CA ASP A 31 -11.08 6.20 -13.30
C ASP A 31 -10.11 7.37 -12.97
N HIS A 32 -9.76 7.59 -11.70
CA HIS A 32 -8.89 8.71 -11.27
C HIS A 32 -7.71 8.28 -10.39
N PHE A 33 -7.30 7.02 -10.46
CA PHE A 33 -6.23 6.47 -9.64
C PHE A 33 -4.98 6.19 -10.47
N ASP A 34 -4.09 7.18 -10.47
CA ASP A 34 -2.80 7.09 -11.13
C ASP A 34 -1.70 6.65 -10.13
N VAL A 35 -0.53 6.32 -10.68
CA VAL A 35 0.67 5.98 -9.91
C VAL A 35 1.03 7.06 -8.88
N ASP A 36 0.80 8.35 -9.19
CA ASP A 36 1.02 9.44 -8.24
C ASP A 36 0.12 9.35 -6.99
N GLU A 37 -1.13 8.92 -7.16
CA GLU A 37 -2.07 8.74 -6.04
C GLU A 37 -1.67 7.54 -5.19
N LEU A 38 -1.27 6.42 -5.81
CA LEU A 38 -0.72 5.26 -5.12
C LEU A 38 0.54 5.63 -4.32
N VAL A 39 1.45 6.42 -4.90
CA VAL A 39 2.64 6.93 -4.22
C VAL A 39 2.28 7.87 -3.08
N GLY A 40 1.22 8.67 -3.22
CA GLY A 40 0.65 9.48 -2.14
C GLY A 40 0.24 8.62 -0.94
N ILE A 41 -0.57 7.60 -1.20
CA ILE A 41 -1.03 6.65 -0.17
C ILE A 41 0.15 5.91 0.45
N GLY A 42 1.13 5.49 -0.35
CA GLY A 42 2.36 4.86 0.14
C GLY A 42 3.14 5.76 1.09
N LYS A 43 3.19 7.08 0.85
CA LYS A 43 3.81 8.05 1.75
C LYS A 43 3.05 8.23 3.05
N GLU A 44 1.72 8.22 3.01
CA GLU A 44 0.90 8.27 4.21
C GLU A 44 1.14 7.02 5.07
N CYS A 45 1.11 5.82 4.47
CA CYS A 45 1.43 4.58 5.19
C CYS A 45 2.86 4.59 5.76
N ALA A 46 3.83 5.12 5.00
CA ALA A 46 5.21 5.22 5.45
C ALA A 46 5.39 6.19 6.63
N ALA A 47 4.56 7.23 6.74
CA ALA A 47 4.56 8.12 7.90
C ALA A 47 4.12 7.40 9.18
N ASP A 48 3.30 6.36 9.05
CA ASP A 48 2.91 5.44 10.13
C ASP A 48 3.91 4.27 10.30
N GLY A 49 5.01 4.25 9.54
CA GLY A 49 6.04 3.20 9.58
C GLY A 49 5.72 1.95 8.76
N VAL A 50 4.68 2.00 7.94
CA VAL A 50 4.22 0.87 7.10
C VAL A 50 4.63 1.09 5.65
N ASN A 51 5.37 0.12 5.10
CA ASN A 51 5.71 0.12 3.69
C ASN A 51 4.62 -0.54 2.85
N LEU A 52 3.73 0.27 2.25
CA LEU A 52 2.64 -0.23 1.42
C LEU A 52 3.13 -1.11 0.26
N PHE A 53 4.19 -0.66 -0.43
CA PHE A 53 4.74 -1.37 -1.58
C PHE A 53 5.36 -2.70 -1.19
N ARG A 54 5.89 -2.82 0.04
CA ARG A 54 6.34 -4.10 0.59
C ARG A 54 5.20 -5.11 0.62
N VAL A 55 4.03 -4.71 1.13
CA VAL A 55 2.86 -5.57 1.22
C VAL A 55 2.37 -5.96 -0.18
N LEU A 56 2.29 -5.00 -1.11
CA LEU A 56 1.96 -5.29 -2.51
C LEU A 56 2.95 -6.29 -3.15
N SER A 57 4.25 -6.16 -2.84
CA SER A 57 5.31 -7.02 -3.36
C SER A 57 5.30 -8.45 -2.76
N ASP A 58 4.81 -8.60 -1.53
CA ASP A 58 4.64 -9.88 -0.84
C ASP A 58 3.42 -10.65 -1.37
N HIS A 59 2.45 -9.91 -1.93
CA HIS A 59 1.24 -10.44 -2.56
C HIS A 59 1.17 -10.15 -4.07
N PRO A 60 2.12 -10.68 -4.88
CA PRO A 60 2.22 -10.32 -6.29
C PRO A 60 1.02 -10.78 -7.12
N GLU A 61 0.39 -11.91 -6.79
CA GLU A 61 -0.79 -12.42 -7.49
C GLU A 61 -2.00 -11.48 -7.31
N LEU A 62 -2.21 -10.96 -6.10
CA LEU A 62 -3.30 -10.02 -5.81
C LEU A 62 -3.03 -8.64 -6.41
N THR A 63 -1.79 -8.17 -6.33
CA THR A 63 -1.37 -6.89 -6.90
C THR A 63 -1.52 -6.87 -8.42
N ASP A 64 -1.11 -7.94 -9.11
CA ASP A 64 -1.29 -8.06 -10.56
C ASP A 64 -2.78 -8.18 -10.94
N GLU A 65 -3.53 -9.07 -10.26
CA GLU A 65 -4.94 -9.33 -10.58
C GLU A 65 -5.84 -8.11 -10.35
N HIS A 66 -5.60 -7.36 -9.27
CA HIS A 66 -6.50 -6.30 -8.83
C HIS A 66 -6.05 -4.89 -9.21
N LEU A 67 -4.74 -4.64 -9.29
CA LEU A 67 -4.20 -3.31 -9.55
C LEU A 67 -3.51 -3.21 -10.92
N GLY A 68 -3.09 -4.35 -11.50
CA GLY A 68 -2.40 -4.37 -12.78
C GLY A 68 -1.02 -3.68 -12.76
N PHE A 69 -0.42 -3.52 -11.58
CA PHE A 69 0.92 -2.94 -11.45
C PHE A 69 2.01 -3.97 -11.74
N ASP A 70 3.08 -3.51 -12.38
CA ASP A 70 4.26 -4.33 -12.61
C ASP A 70 4.98 -4.63 -11.28
N ILE A 71 5.11 -5.92 -10.96
CA ILE A 71 5.65 -6.36 -9.67
C ILE A 71 7.12 -5.97 -9.50
N ASP A 72 7.91 -5.91 -10.58
CA ASP A 72 9.31 -5.47 -10.48
C ASP A 72 9.39 -3.97 -10.15
N GLU A 73 8.48 -3.15 -10.69
CA GLU A 73 8.36 -1.74 -10.31
C GLU A 73 7.91 -1.57 -8.84
N VAL A 74 6.89 -2.32 -8.42
CA VAL A 74 6.39 -2.34 -7.03
C VAL A 74 7.51 -2.73 -6.06
N ARG A 75 8.34 -3.72 -6.40
CA ARG A 75 9.51 -4.12 -5.59
C ARG A 75 10.54 -3.00 -5.48
N SER A 76 10.85 -2.32 -6.58
CA SER A 76 11.79 -1.19 -6.57
C SER A 76 11.28 -0.04 -5.70
N LEU A 77 9.96 0.21 -5.71
CA LEU A 77 9.32 1.19 -4.84
C LEU A 77 9.36 0.74 -3.37
N ALA A 78 9.12 -0.54 -3.10
CA ALA A 78 9.24 -1.11 -1.76
C ALA A 78 10.62 -0.86 -1.16
N GLU A 79 11.70 -1.16 -1.90
CA GLU A 79 13.07 -0.88 -1.43
C GLU A 79 13.29 0.61 -1.16
N THR A 80 12.81 1.49 -2.05
CA THR A 80 12.94 2.94 -1.89
C THR A 80 12.23 3.46 -0.62
N PHE A 81 11.05 2.91 -0.33
CA PHE A 81 10.27 3.29 0.84
C PHE A 81 10.80 2.66 2.13
N ASP A 82 11.37 1.45 2.10
CA ASP A 82 12.08 0.85 3.24
C ASP A 82 13.23 1.78 3.67
N ASP A 83 14.12 2.16 2.75
CA ASP A 83 15.22 3.09 3.03
C ASP A 83 14.72 4.43 3.61
N ALA A 84 13.59 4.94 3.08
CA ALA A 84 13.01 6.20 3.55
C ALA A 84 12.43 6.10 4.96
N ILE A 85 11.74 5.01 5.28
CA ILE A 85 11.19 4.74 6.62
C ILE A 85 12.32 4.52 7.62
N GLU A 86 13.34 3.74 7.25
CA GLU A 86 14.53 3.51 8.08
C GLU A 86 15.29 4.80 8.35
N ALA A 87 15.42 5.70 7.36
CA ALA A 87 16.07 6.99 7.53
C ALA A 87 15.25 8.00 8.37
N ALA A 88 13.94 7.78 8.50
CA ALA A 88 13.04 8.64 9.28
C ALA A 88 12.92 8.24 10.76
N ASN A 89 13.33 7.01 11.11
CA ASN A 89 13.33 6.46 12.48
C ASN A 89 14.69 6.62 13.17
#